data_AF-A0A843E019-F1
#
_entry.id   AF-A0A843E019-F1
#
_cell.length_a   1.000
_cell.length_b   1.000
_cell.length_c   1.000
_cell.angle_alpha   90.00
_cell.angle_beta   90.00
_cell.angle_gamma   90.00
#
_symmetry.space_group_name_H-M   'P 1'
#
loop_
_entity.id
_entity.type
_entity.pdbx_description
1 polymer ?
#
loop_
_entity_poly.entity_id
_entity_poly.type
_entity_poly.pdbx_seq_one_letter_code
_entity_poly.pdbx_strand_id
1 'polypeptide(L)'
;MPVLCSLSDVCILDKIRSGEWIPSLDTGKIYSTAKKANLKETPNSNGYLTVSRFPVSHVIWIAANGPVPLGFQLDHINGNKKDNRLCNLRLVTAAENQLLTNAKFTFSQVQEMRRRYAAGATVMQLSRDYSCNHSVISRIIHNQTYTSDIPIEDVPLEIRERIVSDFSRGISINGIRNKYGVQQAVVRRILEEEFSMKKEDKE
;
A
#
# COMPACT_ATOMS: atom_id res chain seq x y z
N MET A 1 10.27 25.96 3.54
CA MET A 1 10.36 25.71 2.08
C MET A 1 9.00 25.25 1.60
N PRO A 2 8.33 25.91 0.64
CA PRO A 2 7.06 25.39 0.11
C PRO A 2 7.33 24.08 -0.63
N VAL A 3 6.56 23.05 -0.31
CA VAL A 3 6.61 21.77 -1.04
C VAL A 3 6.11 22.02 -2.46
N LEU A 4 6.99 21.84 -3.45
CA LEU A 4 6.61 21.90 -4.86
C LEU A 4 5.67 20.72 -5.14
N CYS A 5 4.39 21.03 -5.38
CA CYS A 5 3.32 20.07 -5.64
C CYS A 5 2.43 20.56 -6.80
N SER A 6 1.50 19.72 -7.27
CA SER A 6 0.66 20.07 -8.40
C SER A 6 -0.38 21.13 -8.05
N LEU A 7 -0.79 21.95 -9.03
CA LEU A 7 -1.89 22.91 -8.86
C LEU A 7 -3.20 22.23 -8.42
N SER A 8 -3.41 20.98 -8.86
CA SER A 8 -4.54 20.17 -8.39
C SER A 8 -4.49 19.87 -6.90
N ASP A 9 -3.32 19.54 -6.37
CA ASP A 9 -3.17 19.21 -4.94
C ASP A 9 -3.38 20.46 -4.07
N VAL A 10 -2.96 21.63 -4.55
CA VAL A 10 -3.23 22.92 -3.88
C VAL A 10 -4.74 23.20 -3.80
N CYS A 11 -5.48 23.01 -4.90
CA CYS A 11 -6.94 23.17 -4.91
C CYS A 11 -7.65 22.18 -3.98
N ILE A 12 -7.19 20.93 -3.94
CA ILE A 12 -7.72 19.92 -3.01
C ILE A 12 -7.47 20.35 -1.56
N LEU A 13 -6.26 20.80 -1.26
CA LEU A 13 -5.87 21.22 0.08
C LEU A 13 -6.72 22.42 0.56
N ASP A 14 -7.02 23.38 -0.32
CA ASP A 14 -7.88 24.52 -0.01
C ASP A 14 -9.32 24.08 0.33
N LYS A 15 -9.87 23.11 -0.42
CA LYS A 15 -11.20 22.53 -0.14
C LYS A 15 -11.27 21.78 1.19
N ILE A 16 -10.19 21.11 1.57
CA ILE A 16 -10.08 20.43 2.87
C ILE A 16 -9.94 21.47 3.98
N ARG A 17 -9.06 22.46 3.82
CA ARG A 17 -8.79 23.52 4.82
C ARG A 17 -10.00 24.42 5.08
N SER A 18 -10.76 24.73 4.04
CA SER A 18 -12.02 25.48 4.16
C SER A 18 -13.14 24.67 4.82
N GLY A 19 -12.96 23.37 5.06
CA GLY A 19 -13.98 22.47 5.60
C GLY A 19 -15.11 22.16 4.61
N GLU A 20 -14.97 22.54 3.33
CA GLU A 20 -15.93 22.17 2.29
C GLU A 20 -15.97 20.65 2.12
N TRP A 21 -14.79 20.02 2.15
CA TRP A 21 -14.60 18.58 1.97
C TRP A 21 -14.06 17.95 3.24
N ILE A 22 -14.70 16.88 3.67
CA ILE A 22 -14.34 16.06 4.83
C ILE A 22 -14.09 14.63 4.33
N PRO A 23 -12.83 14.28 4.04
CA PRO A 23 -12.48 12.94 3.57
C PRO A 23 -12.42 11.94 4.74
N SER A 24 -13.00 10.76 4.56
CA SER A 24 -12.94 9.66 5.53
C SER A 24 -11.80 8.71 5.16
N LEU A 25 -10.74 8.73 5.96
CA LEU A 25 -9.50 7.97 5.71
C LEU A 25 -9.74 6.46 5.71
N ASP A 26 -10.66 5.97 6.55
CA ASP A 26 -10.96 4.54 6.70
C ASP A 26 -11.84 3.98 5.59
N THR A 27 -12.71 4.82 5.00
CA THR A 27 -13.68 4.38 3.99
C THR A 27 -13.27 4.76 2.57
N GLY A 28 -12.39 5.75 2.41
CA GLY A 28 -11.99 6.28 1.10
C GLY A 28 -13.05 7.20 0.47
N LYS A 29 -14.08 7.61 1.22
CA LYS A 29 -15.18 8.46 0.74
C LYS A 29 -14.99 9.91 1.15
N ILE A 30 -15.60 10.83 0.39
CA ILE A 30 -15.52 12.27 0.65
C ILE A 30 -16.90 12.82 0.95
N TYR A 31 -17.09 13.40 2.14
CA TYR A 31 -18.30 14.12 2.51
C TYR A 31 -18.16 15.60 2.15
N SER A 32 -19.20 16.19 1.57
CA SER A 32 -19.26 17.64 1.31
C SER A 32 -20.21 18.31 2.28
N THR A 33 -19.71 19.30 3.02
CA THR A 33 -20.52 20.12 3.93
C THR A 33 -21.51 21.00 3.18
N ALA A 34 -21.10 21.54 2.02
CA ALA A 34 -21.96 22.33 1.14
C ALA A 34 -23.17 21.55 0.63
N LYS A 35 -22.97 20.27 0.24
CA LYS A 35 -24.05 19.39 -0.25
C LYS A 35 -24.72 18.57 0.84
N LYS A 36 -24.17 18.57 2.05
CA LYS A 36 -24.57 17.74 3.19
C LYS A 36 -24.67 16.25 2.86
N ALA A 37 -23.79 15.76 1.96
CA ALA A 37 -23.84 14.40 1.45
C ALA A 37 -22.45 13.93 0.99
N ASN A 38 -22.30 12.61 0.84
CA ASN A 38 -21.14 12.03 0.17
C ASN A 38 -21.10 12.46 -1.30
N LEU A 39 -19.92 12.89 -1.75
CA LEU A 39 -19.70 13.26 -3.13
C LEU A 39 -19.80 12.04 -4.03
N LYS A 40 -20.42 12.23 -5.20
CA LYS A 40 -20.55 11.17 -6.19
C LYS A 40 -19.20 10.96 -6.87
N GLU A 41 -18.67 9.76 -6.70
CA GLU A 41 -17.43 9.31 -7.32
C GLU A 41 -17.72 8.73 -8.70
N THR A 42 -16.93 9.13 -9.70
CA THR A 42 -17.04 8.62 -11.07
C THR A 42 -15.69 8.09 -11.56
N PRO A 43 -15.64 6.86 -12.13
CA PRO A 43 -14.41 6.34 -12.72
C PRO A 43 -14.02 7.17 -13.95
N ASN A 44 -12.74 7.49 -14.06
CA ASN A 44 -12.17 8.07 -15.28
C ASN A 44 -11.88 6.98 -16.33
N SER A 45 -11.36 7.39 -17.50
CA SER A 45 -10.97 6.46 -18.59
C SER A 45 -9.94 5.41 -18.17
N ASN A 46 -9.11 5.72 -17.18
CA ASN A 46 -8.06 4.85 -16.66
C ASN A 46 -8.52 3.99 -15.46
N GLY A 47 -9.80 4.06 -15.09
CA GLY A 47 -10.44 3.28 -14.03
C GLY A 47 -10.30 3.85 -12.61
N TYR A 48 -9.66 5.00 -12.42
CA TYR A 48 -9.53 5.66 -11.11
C TYR A 48 -10.79 6.45 -10.77
N LEU A 49 -11.24 6.38 -9.52
CA LEU A 49 -12.37 7.17 -9.05
C LEU A 49 -11.97 8.64 -8.90
N THR A 50 -12.84 9.52 -9.39
CA THR A 50 -12.66 10.97 -9.35
C THR A 50 -13.88 11.66 -8.77
N VAL A 51 -13.66 12.79 -8.10
CA VAL A 51 -14.68 13.70 -7.61
C VAL A 51 -14.36 15.09 -8.12
N SER A 52 -15.28 15.71 -8.86
CA SER A 52 -15.06 17.02 -9.47
C SER A 52 -13.75 17.11 -10.28
N ARG A 53 -13.40 16.04 -11.01
CA ARG A 53 -12.15 15.83 -11.77
C ARG A 53 -10.89 15.58 -10.95
N PHE A 54 -10.94 15.66 -9.62
CA PHE A 54 -9.83 15.32 -8.76
C PHE A 54 -9.82 13.81 -8.44
N PRO A 55 -8.67 13.11 -8.50
CA PRO A 55 -8.58 11.72 -8.07
C PRO A 55 -8.93 11.57 -6.59
N VAL A 56 -9.80 10.63 -6.26
CA VAL A 56 -10.21 10.38 -4.86
C VAL A 56 -9.00 9.98 -4.00
N SER A 57 -8.07 9.18 -4.56
CA SER A 57 -6.82 8.80 -3.89
C SER A 57 -6.00 10.02 -3.45
N HIS A 58 -5.87 11.04 -4.30
CA HIS A 58 -5.17 12.28 -3.94
C HIS A 58 -5.89 13.02 -2.81
N VAL A 59 -7.22 13.10 -2.84
CA VAL A 59 -7.99 13.77 -1.78
C VAL A 59 -7.79 13.10 -0.42
N ILE A 60 -7.86 11.76 -0.38
CA ILE A 60 -7.67 11.00 0.86
C ILE A 60 -6.24 11.13 1.36
N TRP A 61 -5.25 11.02 0.47
CA TRP A 61 -3.84 11.17 0.84
C TRP A 61 -3.54 12.56 1.39
N ILE A 62 -3.98 13.61 0.70
CA ILE A 62 -3.69 15.00 1.08
C ILE A 62 -4.30 15.36 2.44
N ALA A 63 -5.46 14.79 2.76
CA ALA A 63 -6.10 15.00 4.06
C ALA A 63 -5.26 14.47 5.23
N ALA A 64 -4.48 13.41 5.02
CA ALA A 64 -3.66 12.78 6.06
C ALA A 64 -2.20 13.26 6.04
N ASN A 65 -1.59 13.33 4.85
CA ASN A 65 -0.14 13.51 4.68
C ASN A 65 0.23 14.85 4.04
N GLY A 66 -0.75 15.60 3.53
CA GLY A 66 -0.52 16.81 2.76
C GLY A 66 -0.19 16.55 1.27
N PRO A 67 0.25 17.59 0.55
CA PRO A 67 0.46 17.52 -0.90
C PRO A 67 1.45 16.45 -1.31
N VAL A 68 1.19 15.78 -2.43
CA VAL A 68 2.12 14.82 -3.02
C VAL A 68 3.35 15.59 -3.55
N PRO A 69 4.58 15.24 -3.13
CA PRO A 69 5.78 15.89 -3.64
C PRO A 69 5.99 15.63 -5.14
N LEU A 70 6.59 16.60 -5.83
CA LEU A 70 6.94 16.45 -7.24
C LEU A 70 7.86 15.23 -7.46
N GLY A 71 7.57 14.44 -8.50
CA GLY A 71 8.33 13.22 -8.83
C GLY A 71 7.78 11.94 -8.20
N PHE A 72 6.82 12.05 -7.29
CA PHE A 72 6.11 10.91 -6.72
C PHE A 72 4.70 10.77 -7.31
N GLN A 73 4.18 9.55 -7.25
CA GLN A 73 2.86 9.14 -7.71
C GLN A 73 2.20 8.32 -6.62
N LEU A 74 0.86 8.36 -6.56
CA LEU A 74 0.10 7.50 -5.66
C LEU A 74 -0.21 6.16 -6.35
N ASP A 75 0.17 5.08 -5.69
CA ASP A 75 -0.15 3.71 -6.08
C ASP A 75 -1.12 3.05 -5.10
N HIS A 76 -1.95 2.15 -5.63
CA HIS A 76 -2.88 1.34 -4.84
C HIS A 76 -2.22 0.01 -4.51
N ILE A 77 -1.90 -0.24 -3.24
CA ILE A 77 -1.14 -1.42 -2.77
C ILE A 77 -1.78 -2.73 -3.24
N ASN A 78 -3.11 -2.82 -3.19
CA ASN A 78 -3.86 -3.99 -3.65
C ASN A 78 -4.15 -4.03 -5.17
N GLY A 79 -3.74 -3.00 -5.93
CA GLY A 79 -4.02 -2.83 -7.36
C GLY A 79 -5.47 -2.45 -7.70
N ASN A 80 -6.36 -2.36 -6.72
CA ASN A 80 -7.74 -1.95 -6.90
C ASN A 80 -7.88 -0.44 -6.82
N LYS A 81 -7.94 0.20 -8.00
CA LYS A 81 -8.08 1.65 -8.19
C LYS A 81 -9.36 2.27 -7.60
N LYS A 82 -10.32 1.44 -7.17
CA LYS A 82 -11.56 1.87 -6.53
C LYS A 82 -11.48 1.84 -5.00
N ASP A 83 -10.47 1.19 -4.45
CA ASP A 83 -10.25 1.12 -3.01
C ASP A 83 -9.34 2.27 -2.57
N ASN A 84 -9.92 3.43 -2.29
CA ASN A 84 -9.18 4.64 -1.94
C ASN A 84 -9.00 4.85 -0.43
N ARG A 85 -9.14 3.79 0.38
CA ARG A 85 -8.84 3.86 1.81
C ARG A 85 -7.37 4.24 2.00
N LEU A 86 -7.05 5.05 3.01
CA LEU A 86 -5.68 5.54 3.23
C LEU A 86 -4.68 4.38 3.38
N CYS A 87 -5.09 3.30 4.05
CA CYS A 87 -4.28 2.09 4.23
C CYS A 87 -3.97 1.31 2.94
N ASN A 88 -4.61 1.66 1.81
CA ASN A 88 -4.37 1.06 0.51
C ASN A 88 -3.57 1.98 -0.44
N LEU A 89 -3.12 3.14 0.03
CA LEU A 89 -2.38 4.11 -0.79
C LEU A 89 -0.92 4.20 -0.35
N ARG A 90 -0.01 4.36 -1.30
CA ARG A 90 1.42 4.62 -1.05
C ARG A 90 1.99 5.61 -2.06
N LEU A 91 3.05 6.31 -1.65
CA LEU A 91 3.86 7.08 -2.59
C LEU A 91 4.92 6.19 -3.23
N VAL A 92 5.01 6.27 -4.54
CA VAL A 92 6.02 5.59 -5.35
C VAL A 92 6.63 6.59 -6.33
N THR A 93 7.89 6.40 -6.67
CA THR A 93 8.52 7.09 -7.80
C THR A 93 8.00 6.51 -9.13
N ALA A 94 8.20 7.24 -10.22
CA ALA A 94 7.82 6.75 -11.55
C ALA A 94 8.51 5.41 -11.91
N ALA A 95 9.78 5.24 -11.50
CA ALA A 95 10.54 4.01 -11.72
C ALA A 95 9.96 2.84 -10.92
N GLU A 96 9.63 3.05 -9.64
CA GLU A 96 8.98 2.04 -8.80
C GLU A 96 7.60 1.68 -9.35
N ASN A 97 6.79 2.66 -9.75
CA ASN A 97 5.49 2.42 -10.34
C ASN A 97 5.59 1.58 -11.63
N GLN A 98 6.62 1.81 -12.46
CA GLN A 98 6.86 1.03 -13.66
C GLN A 98 7.25 -0.43 -13.35
N LEU A 99 8.01 -0.69 -12.29
CA LEU A 99 8.30 -2.04 -11.83
C LEU A 99 7.05 -2.75 -11.31
N LEU A 100 6.23 -2.03 -10.54
CA LEU A 100 5.00 -2.53 -9.93
C LEU A 100 3.91 -2.82 -10.96
N THR A 101 3.73 -1.96 -11.97
CA THR A 101 2.74 -2.15 -13.04
C THR A 101 3.11 -3.28 -14.01
N ASN A 102 4.40 -3.58 -14.16
CA ASN A 102 4.88 -4.73 -14.95
C ASN A 102 4.86 -6.05 -14.15
N ALA A 103 4.62 -6.00 -12.84
CA ALA A 103 4.50 -7.20 -12.04
C ALA A 103 3.23 -7.97 -12.43
N LYS A 104 3.40 -9.24 -12.82
CA LYS A 104 2.29 -10.10 -13.24
C LYS A 104 1.28 -10.37 -12.11
N PHE A 105 1.71 -10.27 -10.85
CA PHE A 105 0.89 -10.52 -9.68
C PHE A 105 1.13 -9.44 -8.63
N THR A 106 0.06 -9.05 -7.93
CA THR A 106 0.15 -8.13 -6.80
C THR A 106 0.80 -8.82 -5.61
N PHE A 107 1.33 -8.04 -4.66
CA PHE A 107 1.87 -8.57 -3.41
C PHE A 107 0.86 -9.44 -2.66
N SER A 108 -0.40 -9.01 -2.59
CA SER A 108 -1.49 -9.76 -1.95
C SER A 108 -1.73 -11.10 -2.64
N GLN A 109 -1.71 -11.14 -3.98
CA GLN A 109 -1.84 -12.39 -4.74
C GLN A 109 -0.65 -13.33 -4.47
N VAL A 110 0.57 -12.81 -4.43
CA VAL A 110 1.77 -13.58 -4.10
C VAL A 110 1.71 -14.14 -2.68
N GLN A 111 1.28 -13.33 -1.70
CA GLN A 111 1.10 -13.78 -0.32
C GLN A 111 0.03 -14.85 -0.20
N GLU A 112 -1.08 -14.72 -0.91
CA GLU A 112 -2.13 -15.73 -0.93
C GLU A 112 -1.64 -17.05 -1.56
N MET A 113 -0.89 -16.99 -2.67
CA MET A 113 -0.27 -18.17 -3.27
C MET A 113 0.65 -18.89 -2.27
N ARG A 114 1.50 -18.14 -1.54
CA ARG A 114 2.40 -18.69 -0.52
C ARG A 114 1.63 -19.31 0.65
N ARG A 115 0.59 -18.62 1.14
CA ARG A 115 -0.28 -19.09 2.23
C ARG A 115 -1.00 -20.37 1.86
N ARG A 116 -1.61 -20.42 0.67
CA ARG A 116 -2.33 -21.60 0.18
C ARG A 116 -1.38 -22.79 -0.02
N TYR A 117 -0.18 -22.55 -0.55
CA TYR A 117 0.84 -23.60 -0.66
C TYR A 117 1.25 -24.15 0.71
N ALA A 118 1.48 -23.28 1.69
CA ALA A 118 1.78 -23.68 3.07
C ALA A 118 0.63 -24.47 3.73
N ALA A 119 -0.62 -24.20 3.34
CA ALA A 119 -1.80 -24.95 3.75
C ALA A 119 -2.02 -26.27 2.97
N GLY A 120 -1.10 -26.64 2.07
CA GLY A 120 -1.13 -27.91 1.34
C GLY A 120 -1.68 -27.82 -0.09
N ALA A 121 -2.00 -26.63 -0.60
CA ALA A 121 -2.37 -26.48 -2.02
C ALA A 121 -1.19 -26.84 -2.93
N THR A 122 -1.48 -27.54 -4.03
CA THR A 122 -0.45 -27.89 -5.01
C THR A 122 -0.13 -26.73 -5.93
N VAL A 123 1.10 -26.71 -6.47
CA VAL A 123 1.51 -25.77 -7.53
C VAL A 123 0.54 -25.81 -8.71
N MET A 124 -0.03 -26.99 -9.03
CA MET A 124 -0.97 -27.15 -10.13
C MET A 124 -2.34 -26.51 -9.85
N GLN A 125 -2.84 -26.61 -8.63
CA GLN A 125 -4.07 -25.93 -8.23
C GLN A 125 -3.88 -24.41 -8.31
N LEU A 126 -2.79 -23.88 -7.76
CA LEU A 126 -2.48 -22.44 -7.85
C LEU A 126 -2.28 -21.97 -9.30
N SER A 127 -1.63 -22.78 -10.14
CA SER A 127 -1.47 -22.50 -11.57
C SER A 127 -2.80 -22.35 -12.29
N ARG A 128 -3.79 -23.22 -11.98
CA ARG A 128 -5.15 -23.13 -12.54
C ARG A 128 -5.89 -21.90 -12.01
N ASP A 129 -5.89 -21.71 -10.70
CA ASP A 129 -6.64 -20.63 -10.05
C ASP A 129 -6.18 -19.24 -10.51
N TYR A 130 -4.87 -19.06 -10.72
CA TYR A 130 -4.28 -17.81 -11.18
C TYR A 130 -3.96 -17.80 -12.68
N SER A 131 -4.42 -18.81 -13.44
CA SER A 131 -4.27 -18.92 -14.90
C SER A 131 -2.85 -18.59 -15.38
N CYS A 132 -1.84 -19.23 -14.79
CA CYS A 132 -0.44 -18.99 -15.12
C CYS A 132 0.38 -20.26 -15.11
N ASN A 133 1.53 -20.25 -15.81
CA ASN A 133 2.40 -21.41 -15.90
C ASN A 133 2.91 -21.81 -14.50
N HIS A 134 2.86 -23.11 -14.19
CA HIS A 134 3.30 -23.68 -12.91
C HIS A 134 4.76 -23.35 -12.57
N SER A 135 5.61 -23.07 -13.57
CA SER A 135 6.99 -22.59 -13.38
C SER A 135 7.02 -21.20 -12.74
N VAL A 136 6.06 -20.33 -13.05
CA VAL A 136 5.94 -19.00 -12.45
C VAL A 136 5.49 -19.15 -10.99
N ILE A 137 4.47 -19.97 -10.72
CA ILE A 137 4.04 -20.28 -9.35
C ILE A 137 5.22 -20.86 -8.55
N SER A 138 5.96 -21.82 -9.11
CA SER A 138 7.12 -22.44 -8.44
C SER A 138 8.17 -21.41 -8.01
N ARG A 139 8.52 -20.46 -8.89
CA ARG A 139 9.46 -19.38 -8.54
C ARG A 139 8.91 -18.48 -7.42
N ILE A 140 7.61 -18.21 -7.41
CA ILE A 140 6.96 -17.38 -6.38
C ILE A 140 6.94 -18.10 -5.02
N ILE A 141 6.54 -19.37 -4.97
CA ILE A 141 6.42 -20.14 -3.73
C ILE A 141 7.78 -20.44 -3.09
N HIS A 142 8.81 -20.67 -3.91
CA HIS A 142 10.17 -20.93 -3.44
C HIS A 142 10.99 -19.65 -3.25
N ASN A 143 10.35 -18.47 -3.32
CA ASN A 143 11.03 -17.18 -3.13
C ASN A 143 12.25 -17.05 -4.04
N GLN A 144 12.08 -17.31 -5.33
CA GLN A 144 13.04 -17.00 -6.39
C GLN A 144 12.67 -15.72 -7.13
N THR A 145 11.41 -15.29 -7.03
CA THR A 145 10.89 -14.01 -7.49
C THR A 145 10.07 -13.35 -6.37
N TYR A 146 9.89 -12.03 -6.41
CA TYR A 146 9.22 -11.26 -5.34
C TYR A 146 9.90 -11.49 -3.97
N THR A 147 11.24 -11.41 -3.95
CA THR A 147 12.12 -11.90 -2.87
C THR A 147 12.62 -10.83 -1.90
N SER A 148 12.77 -9.58 -2.35
CA SER A 148 13.43 -8.52 -1.57
C SER A 148 12.91 -7.11 -1.87
N ASP A 149 12.18 -6.93 -2.97
CA ASP A 149 11.76 -5.61 -3.47
C ASP A 149 10.35 -5.26 -3.01
N ILE A 150 10.03 -5.59 -1.76
CA ILE A 150 8.82 -5.11 -1.11
C ILE A 150 9.25 -3.85 -0.34
N PRO A 151 8.84 -2.65 -0.77
CA PRO A 151 8.88 -1.46 0.06
C PRO A 151 8.36 -1.80 1.46
N ILE A 152 9.05 -1.37 2.52
CA ILE A 152 8.60 -1.65 3.90
C ILE A 152 7.18 -1.11 4.12
N GLU A 153 6.86 -0.05 3.41
CA GLU A 153 5.59 0.67 3.31
C GLU A 153 4.45 -0.20 2.78
N ASP A 154 4.74 -1.27 2.03
CA ASP A 154 3.74 -2.22 1.53
C ASP A 154 3.33 -3.26 2.57
N VAL A 155 4.08 -3.37 3.65
CA VAL A 155 3.71 -4.21 4.78
C VAL A 155 2.72 -3.40 5.62
N PRO A 156 1.45 -3.84 5.77
CA PRO A 156 0.46 -3.08 6.53
C PRO A 156 0.99 -2.71 7.91
N LEU A 157 0.73 -1.47 8.35
CA LEU A 157 1.23 -0.95 9.64
C LEU A 157 0.92 -1.91 10.81
N GLU A 158 -0.29 -2.47 10.86
CA GLU A 158 -0.67 -3.47 11.87
C GLU A 158 0.22 -4.72 11.87
N ILE A 159 0.71 -5.13 10.69
CA ILE A 159 1.64 -6.25 10.55
C ILE A 159 3.05 -5.83 10.98
N ARG A 160 3.48 -4.60 10.65
CA ARG A 160 4.76 -4.03 11.13
C ARG A 160 4.78 -3.98 12.67
N GLU A 161 3.74 -3.44 13.29
CA GLU A 161 3.59 -3.38 14.75
C GLU A 161 3.59 -4.76 15.40
N ARG A 162 2.87 -5.73 14.81
CA ARG A 162 2.86 -7.12 15.29
C ARG A 162 4.24 -7.77 15.18
N ILE A 163 4.98 -7.52 14.10
CA ILE A 163 6.36 -8.00 13.91
C ILE A 163 7.28 -7.45 15.01
N VAL A 164 7.23 -6.14 15.28
CA VAL A 164 8.04 -5.50 16.33
C VAL A 164 7.69 -6.03 17.71
N SER A 165 6.39 -6.20 17.99
CA SER A 165 5.89 -6.76 19.25
C SER A 165 6.36 -8.19 19.47
N ASP A 166 6.21 -9.05 18.46
CA ASP A 166 6.64 -10.45 18.52
C ASP A 166 8.16 -10.58 18.68
N PHE A 167 8.93 -9.73 18.00
CA PHE A 167 10.38 -9.68 18.17
C PHE A 167 10.78 -9.27 19.59
N SER A 168 10.11 -8.26 20.15
CA SER A 168 10.33 -7.80 21.53
C SER A 168 9.97 -8.86 22.57
N ARG A 169 9.06 -9.79 22.25
CA ARG A 169 8.70 -10.96 23.06
C ARG A 169 9.68 -12.13 22.91
N GLY A 170 10.76 -11.96 22.16
CA GLY A 170 11.81 -12.95 21.96
C GLY A 170 11.55 -13.95 20.84
N ILE A 171 10.55 -13.73 19.98
CA ILE A 171 10.36 -14.58 18.79
C ILE A 171 11.51 -14.29 17.82
N SER A 172 12.20 -15.35 17.37
CA SER A 172 13.30 -15.22 16.42
C SER A 172 12.82 -14.64 15.08
N ILE A 173 13.70 -13.92 14.38
CA ILE A 173 13.44 -13.40 13.02
C ILE A 173 12.93 -14.52 12.09
N ASN A 174 13.44 -15.74 12.27
CA ASN A 174 13.01 -16.90 11.50
C ASN A 174 11.59 -17.38 11.87
N GLY A 175 11.23 -17.30 13.16
CA GLY A 175 9.87 -17.56 13.64
C GLY A 175 8.87 -16.53 13.11
N ILE A 176 9.24 -15.24 13.13
CA ILE A 176 8.44 -14.14 12.58
C ILE A 176 8.24 -14.34 11.07
N ARG A 177 9.31 -14.71 10.33
CA ARG A 177 9.22 -15.02 8.90
C ARG A 177 8.16 -16.07 8.62
N ASN A 178 8.20 -17.19 9.33
CA ASN A 178 7.26 -18.28 9.14
C ASN A 178 5.83 -17.89 9.54
N LYS A 179 5.69 -17.09 10.61
CA LYS A 179 4.39 -16.68 11.16
C LYS A 179 3.65 -15.69 10.26
N TYR A 180 4.36 -14.71 9.69
CA TYR A 180 3.75 -13.63 8.91
C TYR A 180 3.97 -13.77 7.40
N GLY A 181 4.76 -14.75 6.94
CA GLY A 181 5.12 -14.89 5.52
C GLY A 181 5.98 -13.73 5.01
N VAL A 182 6.67 -13.02 5.91
CA VAL A 182 7.52 -11.86 5.60
C VAL A 182 8.98 -12.29 5.60
N GLN A 183 9.72 -12.01 4.53
CA GLN A 183 11.11 -12.44 4.40
C GLN A 183 12.01 -11.83 5.48
N GLN A 184 13.08 -12.53 5.88
CA GLN A 184 13.96 -12.09 6.96
C GLN A 184 14.57 -10.70 6.70
N ALA A 185 14.88 -10.38 5.44
CA ALA A 185 15.39 -9.06 5.06
C ALA A 185 14.39 -7.94 5.34
N VAL A 186 13.11 -8.17 5.05
CA VAL A 186 12.02 -7.20 5.32
C VAL A 186 11.79 -7.08 6.83
N VAL A 187 11.82 -8.19 7.58
CA VAL A 187 11.75 -8.15 9.05
C VAL A 187 12.89 -7.32 9.63
N ARG A 188 14.13 -7.50 9.16
CA ARG A 188 15.28 -6.69 9.62
C ARG A 188 15.10 -5.21 9.33
N ARG A 189 14.70 -4.86 8.11
CA ARG A 189 14.42 -3.49 7.70
C ARG A 189 13.31 -2.81 8.52
N ILE A 190 12.21 -3.52 8.80
CA ILE A 190 11.12 -3.03 9.68
C ILE A 190 11.64 -2.76 11.08
N LEU A 191 12.43 -3.68 11.64
CA LEU A 191 13.01 -3.49 12.97
C LEU A 191 13.97 -2.30 12.96
N GLU A 192 14.82 -2.15 11.94
CA GLU A 192 15.76 -1.03 11.81
C GLU A 192 15.06 0.33 11.76
N GLU A 193 14.00 0.50 10.96
CA GLU A 193 13.20 1.75 10.92
C GLU A 193 12.60 2.08 12.30
N GLU A 194 11.93 1.12 12.93
CA GLU A 194 11.17 1.32 14.16
C GLU A 194 12.08 1.51 15.39
N PHE A 195 13.29 0.92 15.38
CA PHE A 195 14.29 1.16 16.41
C PHE A 195 15.11 2.44 16.16
N SER A 196 15.23 2.92 14.92
CA SER A 196 15.79 4.26 14.62
C SER A 196 14.87 5.37 15.12
N MET A 197 13.56 5.29 14.86
CA MET A 197 12.59 6.30 15.34
C MET A 197 12.56 6.43 16.87
N LYS A 198 12.75 5.33 17.61
CA LYS A 198 12.80 5.35 19.09
C LYS A 198 14.07 5.95 19.69
N LYS A 199 15.11 6.21 18.90
CA LYS A 199 16.32 6.91 19.36
C LYS A 199 16.16 8.43 19.31
N GLU A 200 15.37 8.97 18.40
CA GLU A 200 15.15 10.41 18.24
C GLU A 200 14.18 10.99 19.31
N ASP A 201 13.26 10.19 19.84
CA ASP A 201 12.33 10.60 20.93
C ASP A 201 12.96 10.60 22.34
N LYS A 202 14.28 10.38 22.48
CA LYS A 202 14.99 10.29 23.77
C LYS A 202 16.12 11.32 23.95
N GLU A 203 16.28 12.27 23.03
CA GLU A 203 17.09 13.49 23.20
C GLU A 203 16.19 14.71 23.45
#